data_AF-A0A6V7IEX0-F1
#
_entry.id   AF-A0A6V7IEX0-F1
#
_cell.length_a   1.000
_cell.length_b   1.000
_cell.length_c   1.000
_cell.angle_alpha   90.00
_cell.angle_beta   90.00
_cell.angle_gamma   90.00
#
_symmetry.space_group_name_H-M   'P 1'
#
loop_
_entity.id
_entity.type
_entity.pdbx_description
1 polymer ?
#
loop_
_entity_poly.entity_id
_entity_poly.type
_entity_poly.pdbx_seq_one_letter_code
_entity_poly.pdbx_strand_id
1 'polypeptide(L)'
;FVSLFGAEPEAANNILHRPREFLPQCDESAIKAQRTIAKDEHKIKKRIHTRITAVPVRANHENIGEFVSTSGIAVRISQPSVMKLVKRWYCKKCEHITAVN
;
A
#
# COMPACT_ATOMS: atom_id res chain seq x y z
N PHE A 1 -2.24 13.41 -6.33
CA PHE A 1 -3.67 13.39 -6.00
C PHE A 1 -4.45 14.36 -6.88
N VAL A 2 -4.07 15.64 -6.97
CA VAL A 2 -4.75 16.65 -7.81
C VAL A 2 -4.96 16.18 -9.26
N SER A 3 -3.93 15.62 -9.88
CA SER A 3 -4.01 15.05 -11.24
C SER A 3 -5.00 13.88 -11.34
N LEU A 4 -4.99 12.98 -10.36
CA LEU A 4 -5.94 11.86 -10.29
C LEU A 4 -7.37 12.36 -10.11
N PHE A 5 -7.59 13.34 -9.23
CA PHE A 5 -8.91 13.91 -9.00
C PHE A 5 -9.45 14.63 -10.25
N GLY A 6 -8.59 15.31 -11.00
CA GLY A 6 -8.97 15.96 -12.26
C GLY A 6 -9.31 14.97 -13.39
N ALA A 7 -8.67 13.81 -13.41
CA ALA A 7 -8.92 12.78 -14.42
C ALA A 7 -10.07 11.85 -14.05
N GLU A 8 -10.13 11.41 -12.79
CA GLU A 8 -11.05 10.39 -12.29
C GLU A 8 -11.44 10.70 -10.83
N PRO A 9 -12.40 11.62 -10.61
CA PRO A 9 -12.74 12.11 -9.27
C PRO A 9 -13.33 11.02 -8.37
N GLU A 10 -14.09 10.07 -8.92
CA GLU A 10 -14.66 8.96 -8.15
C GLU A 10 -13.58 8.04 -7.60
N ALA A 11 -12.61 7.64 -8.43
CA ALA A 11 -11.47 6.84 -7.98
C ALA A 11 -10.65 7.59 -6.93
N ALA A 12 -10.40 8.89 -7.13
CA ALA A 12 -9.71 9.72 -6.16
C ALA A 12 -10.45 9.77 -4.80
N ASN A 13 -11.77 9.95 -4.81
CA ASN A 13 -12.59 9.95 -3.58
C ASN A 13 -12.64 8.58 -2.90
N ASN A 14 -12.76 7.51 -3.67
CA ASN A 14 -12.74 6.15 -3.14
C ASN A 14 -11.41 5.84 -2.43
N ILE A 15 -10.30 6.30 -2.98
CA ILE A 15 -8.98 6.19 -2.35
C ILE A 15 -8.93 6.99 -1.04
N LEU A 16 -9.54 8.18 -0.99
CA LEU A 16 -9.59 8.98 0.24
C LEU A 16 -10.38 8.27 1.35
N HIS A 17 -11.58 7.78 1.06
CA HIS A 17 -12.47 7.23 2.08
C HIS A 17 -12.21 5.75 2.39
N ARG A 18 -11.68 4.98 1.43
CA ARG A 18 -11.46 3.53 1.55
C ARG A 18 -10.07 3.11 1.05
N PRO A 19 -8.97 3.71 1.57
CA PRO A 19 -7.62 3.44 1.06
C PRO A 19 -7.21 1.97 1.13
N ARG A 20 -7.69 1.22 2.13
CA ARG A 20 -7.37 -0.21 2.29
C ARG A 20 -7.86 -1.07 1.14
N GLU A 21 -8.97 -0.70 0.51
CA GLU A 21 -9.57 -1.44 -0.59
C GLU A 21 -9.02 -0.99 -1.94
N PHE A 22 -8.80 0.32 -2.11
CA PHE A 22 -8.48 0.92 -3.41
C PHE A 22 -6.96 1.08 -3.67
N LEU A 23 -6.12 1.28 -2.65
CA LEU A 23 -4.66 1.35 -2.86
C LEU A 23 -4.07 0.04 -3.42
N PRO A 24 -4.47 -1.17 -2.96
CA PRO A 24 -4.00 -2.41 -3.57
C PRO A 24 -4.36 -2.52 -5.06
N GLN A 25 -5.51 -1.98 -5.48
CA GLN A 25 -5.91 -1.99 -6.88
C GLN A 25 -4.99 -1.11 -7.73
N CYS A 26 -4.50 0.01 -7.19
CA CYS A 26 -3.47 0.82 -7.84
C CYS A 26 -2.17 0.02 -8.02
N ASP A 27 -1.74 -0.73 -7.01
CA ASP A 27 -0.54 -1.57 -7.06
C ASP A 27 -0.66 -2.66 -8.13
N GLU A 28 -1.80 -3.35 -8.18
CA GLU A 28 -2.09 -4.35 -9.21
C GLU A 28 -2.11 -3.77 -10.61
N SER A 29 -2.73 -2.59 -10.77
CA SER A 29 -2.82 -1.89 -12.05
C SER A 29 -1.44 -1.41 -12.51
N ALA A 30 -0.58 -0.97 -11.59
CA ALA A 30 0.80 -0.61 -11.90
C ALA A 30 1.62 -1.83 -12.36
N ILE A 31 1.43 -3.00 -11.75
CA ILE A 31 2.07 -4.26 -12.18
C ILE A 31 1.59 -4.66 -13.58
N LYS A 32 0.28 -4.55 -13.86
CA LYS A 32 -0.30 -4.82 -15.18
C LYS A 32 0.26 -3.87 -16.24
N ALA A 33 0.30 -2.56 -15.95
CA ALA A 33 0.88 -1.57 -16.84
C ALA A 33 2.37 -1.84 -17.11
N GLN A 34 3.14 -2.24 -16.09
CA GLN A 34 4.54 -2.62 -16.29
C GLN A 34 4.68 -3.81 -17.24
N ARG A 35 3.80 -4.83 -17.16
CA ARG A 35 3.82 -5.97 -18.08
C ARG A 35 3.52 -5.58 -19.52
N THR A 36 2.61 -4.64 -19.74
CA THR A 36 2.25 -4.17 -21.09
C THR A 36 3.36 -3.33 -21.73
N ILE A 37 4.10 -2.56 -20.92
CA ILE A 37 5.14 -1.63 -21.41
C ILE A 37 6.53 -2.28 -21.44
N ALA A 38 6.76 -3.34 -20.65
CA ALA A 38 8.05 -4.01 -20.57
C ALA A 38 8.41 -4.67 -21.91
N LYS A 39 9.65 -4.45 -22.34
CA LYS A 39 10.30 -5.21 -23.42
C LYS A 39 10.88 -6.50 -22.84
N ASP A 40 11.18 -7.48 -23.69
CA ASP A 40 11.65 -8.81 -23.27
C ASP A 40 12.91 -8.78 -22.37
N GLU A 41 13.73 -7.75 -22.49
CA GLU A 41 14.95 -7.57 -21.70
C GLU A 41 14.71 -6.96 -20.30
N HIS A 42 13.51 -6.41 -20.05
CA HIS A 42 13.20 -5.71 -18.80
C HIS A 42 12.70 -6.66 -17.71
N LYS A 43 13.38 -6.66 -16.56
CA LYS A 43 12.92 -7.38 -15.36
C LYS A 43 11.73 -6.67 -14.72
N ILE A 44 10.58 -7.34 -14.73
CA ILE A 44 9.34 -6.85 -14.11
C ILE A 44 9.43 -6.97 -12.59
N LYS A 45 9.07 -5.90 -11.87
CA LYS A 45 9.05 -5.93 -10.40
C LYS A 45 7.84 -6.76 -9.95
N LYS A 46 8.08 -7.70 -9.04
CA LYS A 46 7.01 -8.56 -8.49
C LYS A 46 6.10 -7.83 -7.50
N ARG A 47 6.59 -6.76 -6.88
CA ARG A 47 5.86 -5.93 -5.91
C ARG A 47 6.12 -4.46 -6.21
N ILE A 48 5.05 -3.72 -6.40
CA ILE A 48 5.03 -2.27 -6.55
C ILE A 48 4.10 -1.73 -5.47
N HIS A 49 4.48 -0.60 -4.86
CA HIS A 49 3.63 0.14 -3.95
C HIS A 49 3.48 1.56 -4.44
N THR A 50 2.26 1.93 -4.81
CA THR A 50 1.88 3.21 -5.38
C THR A 50 1.77 4.23 -4.26
N ARG A 51 2.53 5.32 -4.37
CA ARG A 51 2.50 6.41 -3.39
C ARG A 51 1.72 7.58 -3.95
N ILE A 52 0.70 8.00 -3.20
CA ILE A 52 -0.12 9.16 -3.56
C ILE A 52 0.41 10.37 -2.80
N THR A 53 0.72 11.42 -3.55
CA THR A 53 1.23 12.69 -3.03
C THR A 53 0.20 13.80 -3.20
N ALA A 54 0.43 14.93 -2.51
CA ALA A 54 -0.42 16.13 -2.56
C ALA A 54 -1.88 15.87 -2.16
N VAL A 55 -2.09 15.01 -1.16
CA VAL A 55 -3.40 14.82 -0.54
C VAL A 55 -3.65 15.99 0.43
N PRO A 56 -4.87 16.56 0.46
CA PRO A 56 -5.21 17.63 1.39
C PRO A 56 -4.94 17.24 2.85
N VAL A 57 -4.40 18.17 3.63
CA VAL A 57 -4.10 17.94 5.05
C VAL A 57 -5.40 17.80 5.83
N ARG A 58 -5.64 16.63 6.42
CA ARG A 58 -6.93 16.24 7.03
C ARG A 58 -6.73 15.22 8.14
N ALA A 59 -6.17 15.59 9.29
CA ALA A 59 -5.98 14.68 10.41
C ALA A 59 -6.84 15.07 11.62
N ASN A 60 -8.13 14.72 11.53
CA ASN A 60 -9.11 14.90 12.61
C ASN A 60 -9.70 13.54 13.01
N HIS A 61 -10.32 13.48 14.19
CA HIS A 61 -10.98 12.27 14.70
C HIS A 61 -12.09 11.73 13.78
N GLU A 62 -12.67 12.58 12.95
CA GLU A 62 -13.70 12.21 11.98
C GLU A 62 -13.15 11.33 10.83
N ASN A 63 -11.83 11.36 10.60
CA ASN A 63 -11.20 10.74 9.43
C ASN A 63 -10.54 9.38 9.78
N ILE A 64 -11.01 8.70 10.83
CA ILE A 64 -10.48 7.39 11.22
C ILE A 64 -10.75 6.37 10.12
N GLY A 65 -9.69 5.73 9.63
CA GLY A 65 -9.77 4.76 8.54
C GLY A 65 -9.64 5.36 7.14
N GLU A 66 -9.66 6.69 7.02
CA GLU A 66 -9.47 7.40 5.76
C GLU A 66 -7.99 7.67 5.46
N PHE A 67 -7.71 8.09 4.22
CA PHE A 67 -6.39 8.50 3.77
C PHE A 67 -6.14 9.96 4.11
N VAL A 68 -5.17 10.20 4.99
CA VAL A 68 -4.87 11.53 5.53
C VAL A 68 -3.45 11.98 5.20
N SER A 69 -3.25 13.29 5.17
CA SER A 69 -1.96 13.94 5.04
C SER A 69 -1.72 14.85 6.23
N THR A 70 -0.49 14.89 6.73
CA THR A 70 -0.05 15.73 7.85
C THR A 70 1.38 16.20 7.62
N SER A 71 1.73 17.36 8.16
CA SER A 71 3.09 17.89 8.21
C SER A 71 3.52 18.16 9.65
N GLY A 72 4.82 18.04 9.92
CA GLY A 72 5.38 18.26 11.25
C GLY A 72 6.86 17.88 11.33
N ILE A 73 7.49 18.15 12.47
CA ILE A 73 8.89 17.81 12.72
C ILE A 73 8.96 16.45 13.42
N ALA A 74 9.74 15.53 12.86
CA ALA A 74 10.03 14.25 13.52
C ALA A 74 11.02 14.47 14.67
N VAL A 75 10.56 14.35 15.92
CA VAL A 75 11.36 14.60 17.13
C VAL A 75 12.22 13.40 17.52
N ARG A 76 11.79 12.18 17.19
CA ARG A 76 12.48 10.93 17.56
C ARG A 76 12.21 9.84 16.53
N ILE A 77 13.19 8.96 16.33
CA ILE A 77 13.08 7.74 15.54
C ILE A 77 13.54 6.56 16.42
N SER A 78 12.75 5.49 16.48
CA SER A 78 13.14 4.24 17.14
C SER A 78 14.02 3.38 16.22
N GLN A 79 14.81 2.48 16.81
CA GLN A 79 15.58 1.51 16.01
C GLN A 79 14.63 0.61 15.19
N PRO A 80 14.98 0.28 13.94
CA PRO A 80 14.19 -0.64 13.12
C PRO A 80 14.05 -2.01 13.79
N SER A 81 12.81 -2.50 13.89
CA SER A 81 12.50 -3.83 14.42
C SER A 81 11.90 -4.73 13.33
N VAL A 82 12.18 -6.04 13.38
CA VAL A 82 11.59 -7.01 12.46
C VAL A 82 10.16 -7.35 12.89
N MET A 83 9.19 -7.11 12.01
CA MET A 83 7.79 -7.48 12.23
C MET A 83 7.48 -8.84 11.58
N LYS A 84 6.88 -9.76 12.35
CA LYS A 84 6.46 -11.08 11.84
C LYS A 84 5.19 -10.92 11.01
N LEU A 85 5.32 -11.01 9.68
CA LEU A 85 4.19 -10.93 8.74
C LEU A 85 3.45 -12.25 8.55
N VAL A 86 4.17 -13.38 8.63
CA VAL A 86 3.60 -14.72 8.45
C VAL A 86 4.15 -15.62 9.54
N LYS A 87 3.26 -16.30 10.26
CA LYS A 87 3.68 -17.26 11.28
C LYS A 87 3.67 -18.66 10.69
N ARG A 88 4.85 -19.27 10.63
CA ARG A 88 5.02 -20.67 10.23
C ARG A 88 5.08 -21.51 11.50
N TRP A 89 4.08 -22.35 11.68
CA TRP A 89 4.01 -23.30 12.77
C TRP A 89 4.49 -24.65 12.26
N TYR A 90 5.41 -25.26 12.99
CA TYR A 90 5.95 -26.58 12.67
C TYR A 90 5.41 -27.59 13.68
N CYS A 91 4.73 -28.62 13.17
CA CYS A 91 4.31 -29.73 14.00
C CYS A 91 5.47 -30.71 14.17
N LYS A 92 5.92 -30.92 15.41
CA LYS A 92 6.99 -31.88 15.71
C LYS A 92 6.60 -33.35 15.49
N LYS A 93 5.30 -33.67 15.39
CA LYS A 93 4.82 -35.05 15.27
C LYS A 93 4.71 -35.53 13.83
N CYS A 94 4.20 -34.68 12.93
CA CYS A 94 3.99 -35.01 11.52
C CYS A 94 4.86 -34.19 10.57
N GLU A 95 5.77 -33.39 11.12
CA GLU A 95 6.71 -32.51 10.38
C GLU A 95 6.03 -31.50 9.44
N HIS A 96 4.72 -31.33 9.57
CA HIS A 96 3.95 -30.44 8.72
C HIS A 96 4.15 -28.97 9.13
N ILE A 97 4.33 -28.11 8.13
CA ILE A 97 4.43 -26.66 8.31
C ILE A 97 3.11 -26.00 7.91
N THR A 98 2.41 -25.43 8.88
CA THR A 98 1.22 -24.62 8.64
C THR A 98 1.61 -23.15 8.65
N ALA A 99 1.40 -22.45 7.54
CA ALA A 99 1.54 -21.00 7.47
C ALA A 99 0.16 -20.36 7.69
N VAL A 100 0.06 -19.49 8.70
CA VAL A 100 -1.13 -18.66 8.94
C VAL A 100 -0.71 -17.20 8.73
N ASN A 101 -1.46 -16.50 7.86
CA ASN A 101 -1.32 -15.06 7.64
C ASN A 101 -2.17 -14.29 8.64
#